data_AF-A0A349X1D1-F1
#
_entry.id   AF-A0A349X1D1-F1
#
_cell.length_a   1.000
_cell.length_b   1.000
_cell.length_c   1.000
_cell.angle_alpha   90.00
_cell.angle_beta   90.00
_cell.angle_gamma   90.00
#
_symmetry.space_group_name_H-M   'P 1'
#
loop_
_entity.id
_entity.type
_entity.pdbx_description
1 polymer ?
#
loop_
_entity_poly.entity_id
_entity_poly.type
_entity_poly.pdbx_seq_one_letter_code
_entity_poly.pdbx_strand_id
1 'polypeptide(L)'
;MIRTNIFDALPFQLNKVIPVVARRSTKQQIEGHGLGRHTKEEVLQIGERSFKSLSVLLGDKPFFFGEKPCSLDVTAFAMLAGFYLSTLDTPMNTMAKKYANLKHYYERIHGEYYS
;
A
#
# COMPACT_ATOMS: atom_id res chain seq x y z
N MET A 1 -9.59 -5.21 14.25
CA MET A 1 -9.68 -4.50 12.97
C MET A 1 -9.15 -5.30 11.79
N ILE A 2 -7.86 -5.64 11.65
CA ILE A 2 -7.40 -6.41 10.46
C ILE A 2 -7.96 -7.84 10.41
N ARG A 3 -8.17 -8.47 11.58
CA ARG A 3 -8.66 -9.86 11.67
C ARG A 3 -10.04 -10.09 11.06
N THR A 4 -10.92 -9.10 11.13
CA THR A 4 -12.38 -9.27 10.94
C THR A 4 -12.87 -8.99 9.53
N ASN A 5 -11.99 -8.73 8.55
CA ASN A 5 -12.44 -8.50 7.17
C ASN A 5 -11.81 -9.49 6.17
N ILE A 6 -10.59 -9.98 6.43
CA ILE A 6 -9.85 -10.82 5.47
C ILE A 6 -10.16 -12.31 5.66
N PHE A 7 -10.40 -12.75 6.89
CA PHE A 7 -10.47 -14.18 7.24
C PHE A 7 -11.88 -14.67 7.60
N ASP A 8 -12.88 -13.80 7.49
CA ASP A 8 -14.25 -14.07 7.94
C ASP A 8 -14.97 -15.10 7.05
N ALA A 9 -14.55 -15.23 5.79
CA ALA A 9 -15.03 -16.25 4.87
C ALA A 9 -14.51 -17.68 5.19
N LEU A 10 -13.58 -17.84 6.15
CA LEU A 10 -13.01 -19.13 6.50
C LEU A 10 -13.89 -19.92 7.50
N PRO A 11 -13.91 -21.26 7.42
CA PRO A 11 -14.58 -22.13 8.40
C PRO A 11 -14.11 -21.92 9.86
N PHE A 12 -14.97 -22.31 10.81
CA PHE A 12 -15.00 -21.85 12.22
C PHE A 12 -13.78 -22.19 13.11
N GLN A 13 -12.80 -22.93 12.62
CA GLN A 13 -11.52 -23.17 13.31
C GLN A 13 -10.34 -22.53 12.56
N LEU A 14 -10.43 -22.47 11.23
CA LEU A 14 -9.41 -21.87 10.37
C LEU A 14 -9.37 -20.36 10.56
N ASN A 15 -10.51 -19.70 10.72
CA ASN A 15 -10.59 -18.26 10.98
C ASN A 15 -9.95 -17.84 12.33
N LYS A 16 -9.66 -18.78 13.25
CA LYS A 16 -8.93 -18.52 14.50
C LYS A 16 -7.43 -18.75 14.37
N VAL A 17 -7.02 -19.78 13.62
CA VAL A 17 -5.62 -20.20 13.47
C VAL A 17 -4.89 -19.37 12.41
N ILE A 18 -5.48 -19.24 11.22
CA ILE A 18 -4.85 -18.57 10.08
C ILE A 18 -4.42 -17.14 10.40
N PRO A 19 -5.20 -16.29 11.11
CA PRO A 19 -4.74 -14.95 11.43
C PRO A 19 -3.53 -14.90 12.37
N VAL A 20 -3.35 -15.90 13.24
CA VAL A 20 -2.15 -16.00 14.11
C VAL A 20 -0.93 -16.31 13.26
N VAL A 21 -1.03 -17.31 12.39
CA VAL A 21 0.06 -17.73 11.51
C VAL A 21 0.42 -16.62 10.53
N ALA A 22 -0.56 -15.99 9.90
CA ALA A 22 -0.38 -14.86 8.98
C ALA A 22 0.35 -13.70 9.69
N ARG A 23 -0.12 -13.28 10.88
CA ARG A 23 0.55 -12.21 11.64
C ARG A 23 1.99 -12.54 11.99
N ARG A 24 2.28 -13.80 12.37
CA ARG A 24 3.64 -14.24 12.67
C ARG A 24 4.53 -14.18 11.43
N SER A 25 4.04 -14.68 10.30
CA SER A 25 4.77 -14.64 9.02
C SER A 25 5.05 -13.20 8.59
N THR A 26 4.05 -12.31 8.62
CA THR A 26 4.23 -10.89 8.30
C THR A 26 5.27 -10.24 9.22
N LYS A 27 5.24 -10.52 10.53
CA LYS A 27 6.26 -10.00 11.46
C LYS A 27 7.66 -10.47 11.08
N GLN A 28 7.82 -11.77 10.78
CA GLN A 28 9.11 -12.33 10.36
C GLN A 28 9.63 -11.70 9.07
N GLN A 29 8.76 -11.46 8.08
CA GLN A 29 9.13 -10.78 6.84
C GLN A 29 9.60 -9.35 7.09
N ILE A 30 8.84 -8.60 7.90
CA ILE A 30 9.16 -7.20 8.25
C ILE A 30 10.52 -7.10 8.95
N GLU A 31 10.84 -8.03 9.85
CA GLU A 31 12.19 -8.13 10.46
C GLU A 31 13.25 -8.53 9.42
N GLY A 32 12.95 -9.48 8.54
CA GLY A 32 13.87 -10.03 7.55
C GLY A 32 14.39 -9.00 6.55
N HIS A 33 13.53 -8.11 6.05
CA HIS A 33 13.92 -7.00 5.17
C HIS A 33 14.27 -5.71 5.94
N GLY A 34 14.39 -5.78 7.27
CA GLY A 34 14.92 -4.69 8.10
C GLY A 34 13.93 -3.57 8.46
N LEU A 35 12.72 -3.52 7.89
CA LEU A 35 11.73 -2.50 8.28
C LEU A 35 11.29 -2.64 9.75
N GLY A 36 11.31 -3.85 10.29
CA GLY A 36 10.98 -4.13 11.70
C GLY A 36 11.96 -3.53 12.71
N ARG A 37 13.16 -3.15 12.27
CA ARG A 37 14.19 -2.53 13.11
C ARG A 37 13.94 -1.05 13.37
N HIS A 38 13.02 -0.44 12.63
CA HIS A 38 12.68 0.97 12.77
C HIS A 38 11.54 1.17 13.77
N THR A 39 11.58 2.31 14.44
CA THR A 39 10.46 2.83 15.23
C THR A 39 9.27 3.16 14.33
N LYS A 40 8.08 3.29 14.93
CA LYS A 40 6.87 3.64 14.15
C LYS A 40 7.02 4.99 13.46
N GLU A 41 7.64 5.94 14.14
CA GLU A 41 7.88 7.30 13.67
C GLU A 41 8.83 7.29 12.46
N GLU A 42 9.91 6.52 12.53
CA GLU A 42 10.82 6.34 11.39
C GLU A 42 10.14 5.67 10.20
N VAL A 43 9.31 4.64 10.42
CA VAL A 43 8.53 3.99 9.35
C VAL A 43 7.60 5.00 8.68
N LEU A 44 6.95 5.88 9.44
CA LEU A 44 6.10 6.94 8.88
C LEU A 44 6.92 7.97 8.10
N GLN A 45 8.11 8.34 8.57
CA GLN A 45 9.00 9.24 7.84
C GLN A 45 9.51 8.63 6.52
N ILE A 46 9.84 7.33 6.53
CA ILE A 46 10.20 6.58 5.32
C ILE A 46 9.02 6.60 4.33
N GLY A 47 7.81 6.29 4.81
CA GLY A 47 6.60 6.34 3.99
C GLY A 47 6.33 7.72 3.39
N GLU A 48 6.41 8.79 4.19
CA GLU A 48 6.21 10.16 3.74
C GLU A 48 7.23 10.54 2.65
N ARG A 49 8.50 10.19 2.86
CA ARG A 49 9.55 10.41 1.85
C ARG A 49 9.26 9.63 0.57
N SER A 50 8.83 8.37 0.66
CA SER A 50 8.47 7.57 -0.51
C SER A 50 7.31 8.18 -1.29
N PHE A 51 6.21 8.57 -0.64
CA PHE A 51 5.09 9.22 -1.32
C PHE A 51 5.50 10.56 -1.94
N LYS A 52 6.28 11.37 -1.23
CA LYS A 52 6.80 12.63 -1.77
C LYS A 52 7.66 12.40 -3.01
N SER A 53 8.58 11.44 -2.97
CA SER A 53 9.44 11.12 -4.11
C SER A 53 8.65 10.63 -5.31
N LEU A 54 7.64 9.77 -5.10
CA LEU A 54 6.75 9.33 -6.18
C LEU A 54 5.94 10.50 -6.74
N SER A 55 5.37 11.34 -5.89
CA SER A 55 4.59 12.51 -6.33
C SER A 55 5.44 13.46 -7.17
N VAL A 56 6.68 13.75 -6.74
CA VAL A 56 7.63 14.58 -7.50
C VAL A 56 8.05 13.91 -8.80
N LEU A 57 8.36 12.62 -8.78
CA LEU A 57 8.78 11.88 -9.97
C LEU A 57 7.67 11.82 -11.02
N LEU A 58 6.43 11.61 -10.58
CA LEU A 58 5.25 11.59 -11.45
C LEU A 58 4.98 12.99 -12.02
N GLY A 59 4.99 14.02 -11.16
CA GLY A 59 4.57 15.37 -11.54
C GLY A 59 3.15 15.35 -12.12
N ASP A 60 3.00 15.91 -13.31
CA ASP A 60 1.74 15.95 -14.08
C ASP A 60 1.69 14.90 -15.22
N LYS A 61 2.67 14.01 -15.30
CA LYS A 61 2.73 12.97 -16.34
C LYS A 61 1.65 11.90 -16.10
N PRO A 62 1.15 11.25 -17.16
CA PRO A 62 0.28 10.10 -17.00
C PRO A 62 1.03 8.89 -16.42
N PHE A 63 2.29 8.66 -16.75
CA PHE A 63 3.08 7.57 -16.16
C PHE A 63 4.44 8.08 -15.68
N PHE A 64 5.10 7.33 -14.80
CA PHE A 64 6.34 7.80 -14.14
C PHE A 64 7.44 8.22 -15.14
N PHE A 65 7.50 7.59 -16.31
CA PHE A 65 8.47 7.90 -17.37
C PHE A 65 7.86 8.44 -18.67
N GLY A 66 6.64 9.00 -18.63
CA GLY A 66 6.04 9.70 -19.76
C GLY A 66 4.66 9.17 -20.13
N GLU A 67 4.42 8.94 -21.42
CA GLU A 67 3.10 8.64 -21.99
C GLU A 67 2.71 7.16 -21.96
N LYS A 68 3.66 6.25 -21.76
CA LYS A 68 3.42 4.81 -21.76
C LYS A 68 3.69 4.20 -20.39
N PRO A 69 2.89 3.20 -19.96
CA PRO A 69 3.15 2.50 -18.71
C PRO A 69 4.47 1.74 -18.76
N CYS A 70 5.16 1.69 -17.63
CA CYS A 70 6.34 0.85 -17.44
C CYS A 70 6.19 -0.04 -16.20
N SER A 71 7.19 -0.87 -15.93
CA SER A 71 7.20 -1.78 -14.78
C SER A 71 7.07 -1.06 -13.42
N LEU A 72 7.60 0.17 -13.32
CA LEU A 72 7.43 1.00 -12.13
C LEU A 72 5.96 1.36 -11.92
N ASP A 73 5.23 1.70 -12.99
CA ASP A 73 3.81 2.06 -12.88
C ASP A 73 2.98 0.90 -12.33
N VAL A 74 3.23 -0.32 -12.78
CA VAL A 74 2.55 -1.53 -12.30
C VAL A 74 2.78 -1.72 -10.79
N THR A 75 4.03 -1.60 -10.34
CA THR A 75 4.40 -1.81 -8.93
C THR A 75 3.85 -0.69 -8.04
N ALA A 76 4.01 0.56 -8.48
CA ALA A 76 3.52 1.72 -7.75
C ALA A 76 1.99 1.74 -7.66
N PHE A 77 1.29 1.38 -8.75
CA PHE A 77 -0.16 1.23 -8.77
C PHE A 77 -0.61 0.19 -7.74
N ALA A 78 -0.01 -1.01 -7.74
CA ALA A 78 -0.37 -2.08 -6.80
C ALA A 78 -0.17 -1.64 -5.33
N MET A 79 0.93 -0.94 -5.03
CA MET A 79 1.19 -0.40 -3.70
C MET A 79 0.17 0.68 -3.31
N LEU A 80 -0.11 1.64 -4.21
CA LEU A 80 -1.07 2.73 -3.98
C LEU A 80 -2.50 2.20 -3.80
N ALA A 81 -2.89 1.20 -4.58
CA ALA A 81 -4.17 0.51 -4.44
C ALA A 81 -4.37 -0.03 -3.02
N GLY A 82 -3.32 -0.58 -2.40
CA GLY A 82 -3.35 -1.06 -1.02
C GLY A 82 -3.69 0.04 0.00
N PHE A 83 -3.33 1.30 -0.27
CA PHE A 83 -3.68 2.42 0.60
C PHE A 83 -5.06 3.01 0.31
N TYR A 84 -5.45 3.09 -0.96
CA TYR A 84 -6.71 3.72 -1.37
C TYR A 84 -7.94 2.81 -1.27
N LEU A 85 -7.77 1.49 -1.47
CA LEU A 85 -8.85 0.50 -1.31
C LEU A 85 -9.02 0.04 0.14
N SER A 86 -8.04 0.32 1.01
CA SER A 86 -8.09 -0.10 2.41
C SER A 86 -9.12 0.71 3.19
N THR A 87 -10.00 0.01 3.91
CA THR A 87 -10.98 0.60 4.84
C THR A 87 -10.39 0.90 6.21
N LEU A 88 -9.10 0.61 6.44
CA LEU A 88 -8.45 0.86 7.70
C LEU A 88 -8.12 2.35 7.84
N ASP A 89 -8.41 2.92 9.00
CA ASP A 89 -7.91 4.25 9.35
C ASP A 89 -6.53 4.10 10.01
N THR A 90 -5.49 4.46 9.25
CA THR A 90 -4.09 4.41 9.73
C THR A 90 -3.36 5.70 9.33
N PRO A 91 -2.33 6.12 10.09
CA PRO A 91 -1.54 7.28 9.72
C PRO A 91 -0.94 7.18 8.31
N MET A 92 -0.58 5.98 7.85
CA MET A 92 -0.05 5.74 6.50
C MET A 92 -1.12 5.96 5.42
N ASN A 93 -2.35 5.48 5.63
CA ASN A 93 -3.46 5.70 4.70
C ASN A 93 -3.81 7.19 4.60
N THR A 94 -3.85 7.88 5.74
CA THR A 94 -4.08 9.33 5.79
C THR A 94 -2.96 10.10 5.10
N MET A 95 -1.72 9.66 5.23
CA MET A 95 -0.57 10.23 4.55
C MET A 95 -0.63 10.08 3.03
N ALA A 96 -0.99 8.90 2.51
CA ALA A 96 -1.14 8.66 1.07
C ALA A 96 -2.18 9.60 0.42
N LYS A 97 -3.22 9.99 1.17
CA LYS A 97 -4.28 10.90 0.70
C LYS A 97 -3.82 12.35 0.52
N LYS A 98 -2.67 12.76 1.09
CA LYS A 98 -2.14 14.12 0.93
C LYS A 98 -1.67 14.43 -0.50
N TYR A 99 -1.38 13.39 -1.28
CA TYR A 99 -0.78 13.50 -2.61
C TYR A 99 -1.83 13.32 -3.70
N ALA A 100 -2.50 14.42 -4.08
CA ALA A 100 -3.61 14.38 -5.04
C ALA A 100 -3.21 13.83 -6.42
N ASN A 101 -2.00 14.14 -6.89
CA ASN A 101 -1.53 13.65 -8.19
C ASN A 101 -1.34 12.12 -8.20
N LEU A 102 -0.90 11.51 -7.09
CA LEU A 102 -0.83 10.06 -6.95
C LEU A 102 -2.22 9.41 -6.92
N LYS A 103 -3.20 10.07 -6.31
CA LYS A 103 -4.60 9.62 -6.31
C LYS A 103 -5.19 9.65 -7.73
N HIS A 104 -5.03 10.74 -8.46
CA HIS A 104 -5.49 10.84 -9.86
C HIS A 104 -4.79 9.82 -10.75
N TYR A 105 -3.48 9.61 -10.55
CA TYR A 105 -2.72 8.58 -11.25
C TYR A 105 -3.31 7.18 -11.01
N TYR A 106 -3.60 6.84 -9.74
CA TYR A 106 -4.23 5.58 -9.38
C TYR A 106 -5.62 5.42 -10.02
N GLU A 107 -6.47 6.44 -9.92
CA GLU A 107 -7.83 6.44 -10.46
C GLU A 107 -7.83 6.23 -11.98
N ARG A 108 -6.91 6.88 -12.72
CA ARG A 108 -6.77 6.71 -14.16
C ARG A 108 -6.39 5.28 -14.54
N ILE A 109 -5.37 4.70 -13.90
CA ILE A 109 -4.95 3.31 -14.20
C ILE A 109 -6.04 2.31 -13.81
N HIS A 110 -6.73 2.53 -12.68
CA HIS A 110 -7.83 1.66 -12.26
C HIS A 110 -9.00 1.72 -13.27
N GLY A 111 -9.34 2.92 -13.74
CA GLY A 111 -10.35 3.16 -14.77
C GLY A 111 -10.03 2.49 -16.12
N GLU A 112 -8.76 2.56 -16.54
CA GLU A 112 -8.33 2.09 -17.86
C GLU A 112 -8.15 0.56 -17.92
N TYR A 113 -7.68 -0.08 -16.84
CA TYR A 113 -7.26 -1.49 -16.87
C TYR A 113 -8.07 -2.45 -15.99
N TYR A 114 -8.87 -1.95 -15.03
CA TYR A 114 -9.50 -2.78 -13.98
C TYR A 114 -10.97 -2.45 -13.72
N SER A 115 -11.62 -1.69 -14.61
CA SER A 115 -13.06 -1.40 -14.56
C SER A 115 -13.89 -2.39 -15.36
#